data_AF-A0A7W9ENQ2-F1
#
_entry.id   AF-A0A7W9ENQ2-F1
#
_cell.length_a   1.000
_cell.length_b   1.000
_cell.length_c   1.000
_cell.angle_alpha   90.00
_cell.angle_beta   90.00
_cell.angle_gamma   90.00
#
_symmetry.space_group_name_H-M   'P 1'
#
loop_
_entity.id
_entity.type
_entity.pdbx_description
1 polymer ?
#
loop_
_entity_poly.entity_id
_entity_poly.type
_entity_poly.pdbx_seq_one_letter_code
_entity_poly.pdbx_strand_id
1 'polypeptide(L)'
;MQRVEANIAVSVSDLKKSPSAVMDEAKGEAVAVLNHNRIMAYMVPADVYEAMLEQLDDIRLTEIIRKRADEKGISVDIDAL
;
A
#
# COMPACT_ATOMS: atom_id res chain seq x y z
N MET A 1 6.04 -8.95 -21.14
CA MET A 1 6.00 -7.53 -20.75
C MET A 1 5.64 -7.49 -19.27
N GLN A 2 6.45 -6.81 -18.45
CA GLN A 2 6.14 -6.60 -17.04
C GLN A 2 5.05 -5.54 -16.96
N ARG A 3 3.99 -5.78 -16.18
CA ARG A 3 2.89 -4.81 -16.01
C ARG A 3 3.43 -3.64 -15.20
N VAL A 4 3.32 -2.42 -15.74
CA VAL A 4 3.71 -1.20 -15.03
C VAL A 4 2.50 -0.78 -14.20
N GLU A 5 2.55 -0.97 -12.89
CA GLU A 5 1.49 -0.60 -11.95
C GLU A 5 1.76 0.81 -11.38
N ALA A 6 2.18 1.72 -12.26
CA ALA A 6 2.47 3.11 -11.96
C ALA A 6 2.32 3.93 -13.25
N ASN A 7 1.72 5.12 -13.16
CA ASN A 7 1.57 6.01 -14.31
C ASN A 7 2.88 6.69 -14.69
N ILE A 8 3.86 6.72 -13.78
CA ILE A 8 5.16 7.35 -13.96
C ILE A 8 6.25 6.32 -13.72
N ALA A 9 7.27 6.34 -14.56
CA ALA A 9 8.45 5.50 -14.43
C ALA A 9 9.72 6.35 -14.56
N VAL A 10 10.65 6.17 -13.62
CA VAL A 10 11.94 6.89 -13.59
C VAL A 10 13.10 5.93 -13.54
N SER A 11 14.25 6.31 -14.10
CA SER A 11 15.47 5.51 -13.94
C SER A 11 16.03 5.66 -12.52
N VAL A 12 16.76 4.66 -12.03
CA VAL A 12 17.51 4.77 -10.76
C VAL A 12 18.45 5.98 -10.76
N SER A 13 19.02 6.32 -11.92
CA SER A 13 19.93 7.47 -12.05
C SER A 13 19.19 8.80 -11.88
N ASP A 14 17.98 8.93 -12.42
CA ASP A 14 17.19 10.16 -12.28
C ASP A 14 16.61 10.29 -10.88
N LEU A 15 16.18 9.17 -10.28
CA LEU A 15 15.76 9.14 -8.89
C LEU A 15 16.89 9.59 -7.95
N LYS A 16 18.13 9.17 -8.20
CA LYS A 16 19.30 9.58 -7.40
C LYS A 16 19.61 11.07 -7.51
N LYS A 17 19.29 11.72 -8.64
CA LYS A 17 19.57 13.16 -8.83
C LYS A 17 18.65 14.03 -7.98
N SER A 18 17.35 13.72 -7.97
CA SER A 18 16.37 14.48 -7.20
C SER A 18 15.14 13.65 -6.86
N PRO A 19 15.11 12.98 -5.70
CA PRO A 19 13.94 12.23 -5.25
C PRO A 19 12.70 13.11 -5.12
N SER A 20 12.85 14.34 -4.62
CA SER A 20 11.72 15.27 -4.42
C SER A 20 11.07 15.68 -5.73
N ALA A 21 11.84 15.97 -6.77
CA ALA A 21 11.28 16.35 -8.07
C ALA A 21 10.46 15.21 -8.70
N VAL A 22 10.93 13.96 -8.51
CA VAL A 22 10.18 12.76 -8.95
C VAL A 22 8.85 12.64 -8.21
N MET A 23 8.84 12.90 -6.89
CA MET A 23 7.61 12.85 -6.10
C MET A 23 6.63 13.98 -6.44
N ASP A 24 7.14 15.19 -6.71
CA ASP A 24 6.32 16.33 -7.13
C ASP A 24 5.67 16.07 -8.50
N GLU A 25 6.41 15.47 -9.43
CA GLU A 25 5.88 15.02 -10.73
C GLU A 25 4.83 13.91 -10.56
N ALA A 26 5.03 13.03 -9.57
CA ALA A 26 4.11 11.95 -9.24
C ALA A 26 2.78 12.40 -8.67
N LYS A 27 2.69 13.64 -8.14
CA LYS A 27 1.45 14.22 -7.60
C LYS A 27 0.72 13.31 -6.59
N GLY A 28 1.50 12.57 -5.78
CA GLY A 28 0.95 11.63 -4.80
C GLY A 28 0.61 10.24 -5.35
N GLU A 29 1.00 9.91 -6.58
CA GLU A 29 0.89 8.55 -7.13
C GLU A 29 2.18 7.75 -6.94
N ALA A 30 2.09 6.42 -7.09
CA ALA A 30 3.24 5.54 -7.09
C ALA A 30 4.11 5.75 -8.34
N VAL A 31 5.42 5.59 -8.18
CA VAL A 31 6.41 5.72 -9.26
C VAL A 31 7.16 4.41 -9.45
N ALA A 32 7.19 3.89 -10.67
CA ALA A 32 8.03 2.74 -11.02
C ALA A 32 9.49 3.16 -11.15
N VAL A 33 10.39 2.45 -10.46
CA VAL A 33 11.84 2.67 -10.53
C VAL A 33 12.46 1.64 -11.46
N LEU A 34 13.07 2.10 -12.53
CA LEU A 34 13.66 1.30 -13.60
C LEU A 34 15.18 1.15 -13.43
N ASN A 35 15.67 -0.08 -13.58
CA ASN A 35 17.08 -0.41 -13.67
C ASN A 35 17.32 -1.26 -14.94
N HIS A 36 18.16 -0.78 -15.87
CA HIS A 36 18.40 -1.43 -17.17
C HIS A 36 17.09 -1.83 -17.91
N ASN A 37 16.13 -0.89 -18.02
CA ASN A 37 14.81 -1.08 -18.64
C ASN A 37 13.93 -2.18 -17.99
N ARG A 38 14.20 -2.55 -16.74
CA ARG A 38 13.34 -3.45 -15.95
C ARG A 38 12.87 -2.73 -14.69
N ILE A 39 11.62 -2.98 -14.28
CA ILE A 39 11.10 -2.44 -13.03
C ILE A 39 11.79 -3.18 -11.88
N MET A 40 12.50 -2.41 -11.06
CA MET A 40 13.24 -2.90 -9.90
C MET A 40 12.44 -2.70 -8.61
N ALA A 41 11.74 -1.58 -8.49
CA ALA A 41 10.98 -1.22 -7.30
C ALA A 41 9.86 -0.24 -7.65
N TYR A 42 8.98 0.01 -6.69
CA TYR A 42 8.04 1.12 -6.69
C TYR A 42 8.37 2.05 -5.54
N MET A 43 8.35 3.35 -5.81
CA MET A 43 8.36 4.38 -4.79
C MET A 43 6.91 4.80 -4.55
N VAL A 44 6.43 4.64 -3.32
CA VAL A 44 5.05 4.94 -2.94
C VAL A 44 5.10 6.05 -1.89
N PRO A 45 4.30 7.12 -2.02
CA PRO A 45 4.12 8.11 -0.97
C PRO A 45 3.73 7.47 0.37
N ALA A 46 4.15 8.06 1.49
CA ALA A 46 3.96 7.47 2.82
C ALA A 46 2.48 7.30 3.18
N ASP A 47 1.67 8.32 2.92
CA ASP A 47 0.22 8.32 3.12
C ASP A 47 -0.49 7.23 2.30
N VAL A 48 -0.09 7.06 1.04
CA VAL A 48 -0.63 6.00 0.17
C VAL A 48 -0.22 4.62 0.68
N TYR A 49 1.04 4.45 1.08
CA TYR A 49 1.52 3.18 1.60
C TYR A 49 0.84 2.79 2.92
N GLU A 50 0.65 3.75 3.82
CA GLU A 50 -0.10 3.57 5.08
C GLU A 50 -1.56 3.18 4.81
N ALA A 51 -2.25 3.89 3.92
CA ALA A 51 -3.62 3.57 3.54
C ALA A 51 -3.74 2.16 2.91
N MET A 52 -2.74 1.72 2.14
CA MET A 52 -2.70 0.35 1.62
C MET A 52 -2.58 -0.68 2.73
N LEU A 53 -1.76 -0.43 3.76
CA LEU A 53 -1.61 -1.34 4.90
C LEU A 53 -2.90 -1.42 5.72
N GLU A 54 -3.57 -0.30 5.96
CA GLU A 54 -4.86 -0.26 6.66
C GLU A 54 -5.92 -1.09 5.94
N GLN A 55 -6.05 -0.94 4.62
CA GLN A 55 -6.98 -1.75 3.81
C GLN A 55 -6.65 -3.24 3.84
N LEU A 56 -5.36 -3.61 3.85
CA LEU A 56 -4.94 -5.02 3.95
C LEU A 56 -5.29 -5.64 5.31
N ASP A 57 -5.22 -4.83 6.37
CA ASP A 57 -5.62 -5.26 7.70
C ASP A 57 -7.14 -5.43 7.81
N ASP A 58 -7.92 -4.52 7.22
CA ASP A 58 -9.38 -4.64 7.13
C ASP A 58 -9.83 -5.89 6.35
N ILE A 59 -9.15 -6.21 5.26
CA ILE A 59 -9.40 -7.44 4.50
C ILE A 59 -9.18 -8.67 5.39
N ARG A 60 -8.09 -8.68 6.17
CA ARG A 60 -7.78 -9.78 7.09
C ARG A 60 -8.81 -9.87 8.22
N LEU A 61 -9.26 -8.73 8.75
CA LEU A 61 -10.31 -8.67 9.76
C LEU A 61 -11.64 -9.20 9.21
N THR A 62 -11.96 -8.89 7.96
CA THR A 62 -13.17 -9.37 7.28
C THR A 62 -13.24 -10.90 7.25
N GLU A 63 -12.10 -11.59 7.10
CA GLU A 63 -12.07 -13.05 7.16
C GLU A 63 -12.45 -13.59 8.55
N ILE A 64 -12.03 -12.91 9.61
CA ILE A 64 -12.37 -13.27 10.99
C ILE A 64 -13.86 -13.03 11.22
N ILE A 65 -14.38 -11.87 10.80
CA ILE A 65 -15.80 -11.53 10.90
C ILE A 65 -16.63 -12.60 10.19
N ARG A 66 -16.27 -12.98 8.96
CA ARG A 66 -16.98 -14.01 8.19
C ARG A 66 -16.95 -15.37 8.89
N LYS A 67 -15.81 -15.79 9.44
CA LYS A 67 -15.69 -17.06 10.18
C LYS A 67 -16.56 -17.10 11.42
N ARG A 68 -16.75 -15.95 12.08
CA ARG A 68 -17.51 -15.83 13.33
C ARG A 68 -18.95 -15.36 13.13
N ALA A 69 -19.39 -15.14 11.89
CA ALA A 69 -20.71 -14.57 11.60
C ALA A 69 -21.87 -15.41 12.16
N ASP A 70 -21.70 -16.73 12.22
CA ASP A 70 -22.70 -17.67 12.72
C ASP A 70 -22.47 -18.10 14.18
N GLU A 71 -21.47 -17.54 14.88
CA GLU A 71 -21.22 -17.85 16.28
C GLU A 71 -22.31 -17.28 17.19
N LYS A 72 -22.75 -18.07 18.18
CA LYS A 72 -23.68 -17.58 19.20
C LYS A 72 -22.93 -16.71 20.21
N GLY A 73 -23.22 -15.40 20.20
CA GLY A 73 -22.71 -14.47 21.20
C GLY A 73 -23.17 -14.82 22.62
N ILE A 74 -22.31 -14.57 23.60
CA ILE A 74 -22.61 -14.72 25.03
C ILE A 74 -22.64 -13.31 25.62
N SER A 75 -23.68 -13.01 26.41
CA SER A 75 -23.79 -11.72 27.10
C SER A 75 -22.72 -11.62 28.18
N VAL A 76 -21.98 -10.51 28.18
CA VAL A 76 -20.97 -10.18 29.18
C VAL A 76 -21.20 -8.75 29.67
N ASP A 77 -20.96 -8.52 30.96
CA ASP A 77 -20.98 -7.19 31.58
C ASP A 77 -19.54 -6.64 31.60
N ILE A 78 -19.35 -5.43 31.07
CA ILE A 78 -18.04 -4.80 30.95
C ILE A 78 -17.58 -4.22 32.30
N ASP A 79 -18.51 -3.85 33.17
CA ASP A 79 -18.24 -3.22 34.47
C ASP A 79 -17.90 -4.24 35.58
N ALA A 80 -17.93 -5.53 35.26
CA ALA A 80 -17.66 -6.63 36.18
C ALA A 80 -16.19 -7.12 36.19
N LEU A 81 -15.29 -6.42 35.51
CA LEU A 81 -13.85 -6.73 35.37
C LEU A 81 -12.96 -6.08 36.43
#